data_AF-A0A6L5DYN0-F1
#
_entry.id   AF-A0A6L5DYN0-F1
#
_cell.length_a   1.000
_cell.length_b   1.000
_cell.length_c   1.000
_cell.angle_alpha   90.00
_cell.angle_beta   90.00
_cell.angle_gamma   90.00
#
_symmetry.space_group_name_H-M   'P 1'
#
loop_
_entity.id
_entity.type
_entity.pdbx_description
1 polymer ?
#
loop_
_entity_poly.entity_id
_entity_poly.type
_entity_poly.pdbx_seq_one_letter_code
_entity_poly.pdbx_strand_id
1 'polypeptide(L)'
;MSKELNIADLSSWPIENVDRPLIIGGPCSAETEEQVLETAKGIKAAGIPIFRAGIWKPRTRPNSFEGIGAQGLIWLQKVKAETGMLTATEVANAKHVELALGAGVDILWIGARTTVNPFAVQEIADALRGKDIPVLVKNPINPDLELWIGAIERLSAVGITKLAAIHRGFSTYQKLKYRNDPQWQIPIEMKRRLPNLPMFCDPSHITGDRSLLDEVTQKSMDLNYEGLIIESHCNPTEAWSDAKQQLTPKSLEELLANLVLRDPEADNEVINNTLGELRHLIDDFDQKLLELLENRMQVAKTIGHYKKENNITVLQNKRWGNILEKSLDIGKKKGFSEQFINSLFKAIHQESINQQEDIMNA
;
A
#
# COMPACT_ATOMS: atom_id res chain seq x y z
N MET A 1 -19.90 -2.35 -11.66
CA MET A 1 -19.68 -3.78 -11.37
C MET A 1 -18.26 -4.09 -11.78
N SER A 2 -17.33 -4.20 -10.83
CA SER A 2 -15.98 -4.67 -11.15
C SER A 2 -16.11 -6.11 -11.66
N LYS A 3 -15.53 -6.40 -12.82
CA LYS A 3 -15.40 -7.79 -13.25
C LYS A 3 -14.55 -8.50 -12.19
N GLU A 4 -14.95 -9.70 -11.78
CA GLU A 4 -14.05 -10.55 -10.99
C GLU A 4 -12.74 -10.71 -11.77
N LEU A 5 -11.65 -10.27 -11.15
CA LEU A 5 -10.33 -10.40 -11.75
C LEU A 5 -9.87 -11.84 -11.60
N ASN A 6 -9.42 -12.42 -12.71
CA ASN A 6 -8.79 -13.74 -12.69
C ASN A 6 -7.36 -13.60 -12.14
N ILE A 7 -7.23 -13.58 -10.81
CA ILE A 7 -5.94 -13.52 -10.12
C ILE A 7 -5.54 -14.93 -9.71
N ALA A 8 -4.35 -15.35 -10.14
CA ALA A 8 -3.77 -16.63 -9.77
C ALA A 8 -3.19 -16.55 -8.35
N ASP A 9 -3.41 -17.61 -7.57
CA ASP A 9 -2.86 -17.75 -6.22
C ASP A 9 -1.33 -17.65 -6.24
N LEU A 10 -0.73 -17.05 -5.20
CA LEU A 10 0.72 -16.91 -5.08
C LEU A 10 1.45 -18.26 -5.22
N SER A 11 0.87 -19.35 -4.71
CA SER A 11 1.45 -20.70 -4.80
C SER A 11 1.60 -21.23 -6.23
N SER A 12 0.87 -20.66 -7.20
CA SER A 12 0.99 -21.03 -8.62
C SER A 12 2.05 -20.21 -9.37
N TRP A 13 2.74 -19.29 -8.69
CA TRP A 13 3.80 -18.49 -9.28
C TRP A 13 5.09 -19.33 -9.38
N PRO A 14 6.06 -18.98 -10.23
CA PRO A 14 7.30 -19.73 -10.38
C PRO A 14 8.28 -19.49 -9.21
N ILE A 15 7.81 -19.58 -7.96
CA ILE A 15 8.53 -19.30 -6.72
C ILE A 15 8.52 -20.57 -5.85
N GLU A 16 9.69 -21.09 -5.49
CA GLU A 16 9.81 -22.38 -4.78
C GLU A 16 9.20 -22.39 -3.38
N ASN A 17 9.09 -21.22 -2.73
CA ASN A 17 8.42 -21.07 -1.46
C ASN A 17 7.75 -19.68 -1.36
N VAL A 18 6.44 -19.66 -1.09
CA VAL A 18 5.64 -18.44 -0.94
C VAL A 18 5.21 -18.19 0.51
N ASP A 19 5.91 -18.79 1.47
CA ASP A 19 5.71 -18.55 2.89
C ASP A 19 5.71 -17.06 3.20
N ARG A 20 4.79 -16.68 4.08
CA ARG A 20 4.62 -15.29 4.49
C ARG A 20 5.64 -14.94 5.58
N PRO A 21 6.37 -13.82 5.46
CA PRO A 21 6.37 -12.88 4.33
C PRO A 21 7.26 -13.35 3.17
N LEU A 22 6.72 -13.28 1.95
CA LEU A 22 7.55 -13.43 0.75
C LEU A 22 8.40 -12.17 0.55
N ILE A 23 9.73 -12.33 0.54
CA ILE A 23 10.67 -11.21 0.47
C ILE A 23 11.23 -11.01 -0.94
N ILE A 24 11.19 -9.76 -1.38
CA ILE A 24 11.88 -9.26 -2.57
C ILE A 24 12.95 -8.27 -2.11
N GLY A 25 14.21 -8.67 -2.16
CA GLY A 25 15.34 -7.91 -1.62
C GLY A 25 16.37 -7.52 -2.67
N GLY A 26 17.02 -6.37 -2.52
CA GLY A 26 18.12 -5.96 -3.40
C GLY A 26 18.23 -4.45 -3.58
N PRO A 27 19.21 -3.97 -4.35
CA PRO A 27 19.60 -2.56 -4.32
C PRO A 27 18.59 -1.67 -5.03
N CYS A 28 18.50 -0.41 -4.60
CA CYS A 28 17.62 0.59 -5.20
C CYS A 28 17.87 0.77 -6.71
N SER A 29 19.14 0.77 -7.11
CA SER A 29 19.59 0.79 -8.50
C SER A 29 20.70 -0.23 -8.68
N ALA A 30 20.85 -0.77 -9.89
CA ALA A 30 22.07 -1.47 -10.26
C ALA A 30 23.15 -0.44 -10.58
N GLU A 31 24.26 -0.45 -9.83
CA GLU A 31 25.31 0.58 -9.89
C GLU A 31 26.53 0.07 -10.65
N THR A 32 27.12 -1.04 -10.18
CA THR A 32 28.17 -1.79 -10.87
C THR A 32 27.89 -3.29 -10.81
N GLU A 33 28.57 -4.08 -11.64
CA GLU A 33 28.44 -5.53 -11.61
C GLU A 33 28.85 -6.11 -10.25
N GLU A 34 29.96 -5.63 -9.70
CA GLU A 34 30.50 -6.07 -8.42
C GLU A 34 29.50 -5.79 -7.29
N GLN A 35 28.96 -4.56 -7.26
CA GLN A 35 27.95 -4.15 -6.29
C GLN A 35 26.71 -5.05 -6.33
N VAL A 36 26.21 -5.32 -7.54
CA VAL A 36 25.02 -6.16 -7.74
C VAL A 36 25.28 -7.59 -7.28
N LEU A 37 26.40 -8.20 -7.68
CA LEU A 37 26.74 -9.59 -7.34
C LEU A 37 27.06 -9.76 -5.85
N GLU A 38 27.77 -8.81 -5.25
CA GLU A 38 28.06 -8.83 -3.81
C GLU A 38 26.77 -8.71 -2.98
N THR A 39 25.90 -7.76 -3.35
CA THR A 39 24.59 -7.60 -2.70
C THR A 39 23.76 -8.87 -2.87
N ALA A 40 23.72 -9.46 -4.07
CA ALA A 40 22.96 -10.69 -4.33
C ALA A 40 23.43 -11.88 -3.49
N LYS A 41 24.74 -12.05 -3.30
CA LYS A 41 25.30 -13.11 -2.44
C LYS A 41 24.84 -12.95 -1.00
N GLY A 42 24.86 -11.71 -0.47
CA GLY A 42 24.33 -11.42 0.85
C GLY A 42 22.82 -11.68 0.97
N ILE A 43 22.04 -11.29 -0.04
CA ILE A 43 20.58 -11.51 -0.07
C ILE A 43 20.24 -13.00 -0.10
N LYS A 44 20.96 -13.79 -0.91
CA LYS A 44 20.80 -15.25 -0.93
C LYS A 44 21.16 -15.88 0.42
N ALA A 45 22.23 -15.40 1.07
CA ALA A 45 22.64 -15.88 2.39
C ALA A 45 21.58 -15.60 3.46
N ALA A 46 20.82 -14.50 3.33
CA ALA A 46 19.68 -14.17 4.18
C ALA A 46 18.40 -15.00 3.87
N GLY A 47 18.49 -16.00 3.00
CA GLY A 47 17.36 -16.88 2.65
C GLY A 47 16.30 -16.26 1.72
N ILE A 48 16.57 -15.08 1.15
CA ILE A 48 15.61 -14.36 0.31
C ILE A 48 15.59 -14.97 -1.10
N PRO A 49 14.40 -15.32 -1.65
CA PRO A 49 14.30 -16.04 -2.93
C PRO A 49 14.33 -15.14 -4.17
N ILE A 50 14.05 -13.85 -4.03
CA ILE A 50 13.88 -12.92 -5.15
C ILE A 50 14.83 -11.73 -5.00
N PHE A 51 15.69 -11.53 -6.01
CA PHE A 51 16.60 -10.40 -6.10
C PHE A 51 16.03 -9.29 -6.99
N ARG A 52 15.88 -8.07 -6.45
CA ARG A 52 15.41 -6.89 -7.19
C ARG A 52 16.52 -5.88 -7.46
N ALA A 53 16.56 -5.28 -8.65
CA ALA A 53 17.37 -4.10 -8.91
C ALA A 53 16.68 -3.13 -9.87
N GLY A 54 16.82 -1.82 -9.62
CA GLY A 54 16.32 -0.80 -10.54
C GLY A 54 17.31 -0.61 -11.69
N ILE A 55 16.93 -1.05 -12.89
CA ILE A 55 17.77 -0.93 -14.10
C ILE A 55 17.60 0.43 -14.78
N TRP A 56 16.36 0.93 -14.79
CA TRP A 56 15.99 2.25 -15.30
C TRP A 56 15.43 3.09 -14.15
N LYS A 57 15.88 4.34 -14.01
CA LYS A 57 15.45 5.23 -12.92
C LYS A 57 14.71 6.44 -13.49
N PRO A 58 13.39 6.59 -13.23
CA PRO A 58 12.67 7.79 -13.62
C PRO A 58 13.06 8.94 -12.68
N ARG A 59 14.04 9.77 -13.08
CA ARG A 59 14.54 10.89 -12.27
C ARG A 59 13.71 12.14 -12.49
N THR A 60 13.38 12.83 -11.38
CA THR A 60 12.67 14.11 -11.42
C THR A 60 13.53 15.25 -11.98
N ARG A 61 14.85 15.17 -11.78
CA ARG A 61 15.80 16.13 -12.35
C ARG A 61 16.68 15.42 -13.38
N PRO A 62 16.83 15.97 -14.61
CA PRO A 62 17.78 15.46 -15.58
C PRO A 62 19.22 15.57 -15.03
N ASN A 63 20.14 14.75 -15.55
CA ASN A 63 21.56 14.69 -15.14
C ASN A 63 21.85 14.08 -13.76
N SER A 64 20.90 13.36 -13.17
CA SER A 64 21.15 12.49 -12.03
C SER A 64 21.18 11.05 -12.50
N PHE A 65 21.87 10.12 -11.80
CA PHE A 65 22.02 8.73 -12.26
C PHE A 65 20.67 8.13 -12.72
N GLU A 66 20.56 7.84 -14.02
CA GLU A 66 19.33 7.42 -14.70
C GLU A 66 19.15 5.89 -14.71
N GLY A 67 20.05 5.19 -14.03
CA GLY A 67 20.18 3.73 -14.11
C GLY A 67 21.19 3.34 -15.20
N ILE A 68 21.73 2.13 -15.06
CA ILE A 68 22.73 1.60 -16.00
C ILE A 68 22.10 1.18 -17.36
N GLY A 69 20.77 1.12 -17.44
CA GLY A 69 20.05 0.69 -18.64
C GLY A 69 20.27 -0.79 -18.96
N ALA A 70 20.05 -1.19 -20.22
CA ALA A 70 19.99 -2.60 -20.60
C ALA A 70 21.23 -3.44 -20.21
N GLN A 71 22.40 -2.83 -20.04
CA GLN A 71 23.61 -3.50 -19.54
C GLN A 71 23.39 -4.17 -18.18
N GLY A 72 22.58 -3.58 -17.30
CA GLY A 72 22.30 -4.14 -15.98
C GLY A 72 21.45 -5.41 -16.02
N LEU A 73 20.75 -5.68 -17.13
CA LEU A 73 20.02 -6.94 -17.32
C LEU A 73 20.98 -8.13 -17.42
N ILE A 74 22.18 -7.92 -17.99
CA ILE A 74 23.24 -8.94 -18.05
C ILE A 74 23.71 -9.29 -16.63
N TRP A 75 23.75 -8.31 -15.73
CA TRP A 75 24.10 -8.54 -14.33
C TRP A 75 23.02 -9.32 -13.59
N LEU A 76 21.74 -9.06 -13.87
CA LEU A 76 20.64 -9.87 -13.33
C LEU A 76 20.71 -11.34 -13.81
N GLN A 77 21.06 -11.58 -15.08
CA GLN A 77 21.31 -12.93 -15.57
C GLN A 77 22.43 -13.64 -14.79
N LYS A 78 23.53 -12.93 -14.50
CA LYS A 78 24.62 -13.46 -13.68
C LYS A 78 24.18 -13.73 -12.24
N VAL A 79 23.41 -12.83 -11.63
CA VAL A 79 22.82 -13.05 -10.28
C VAL A 79 22.02 -14.35 -10.26
N LYS A 80 21.12 -14.54 -11.23
CA LYS A 80 20.31 -15.76 -11.32
C LYS A 80 21.18 -17.00 -11.49
N ALA A 81 22.18 -16.95 -12.37
CA ALA A 81 23.09 -18.06 -12.60
C ALA A 81 23.94 -18.42 -11.37
N GLU A 82 24.41 -17.43 -10.60
CA GLU A 82 25.27 -17.65 -9.42
C GLU A 82 24.50 -18.02 -8.16
N THR A 83 23.27 -17.54 -7.99
CA THR A 83 22.53 -17.63 -6.72
C THR A 83 21.28 -18.51 -6.80
N GLY A 84 20.79 -18.79 -8.00
CA GLY A 84 19.51 -19.45 -8.24
C GLY A 84 18.28 -18.61 -7.87
N MET A 85 18.46 -17.35 -7.43
CA MET A 85 17.32 -16.47 -7.13
C MET A 85 16.58 -16.06 -8.40
N LEU A 86 15.28 -15.86 -8.27
CA LEU A 86 14.50 -15.17 -9.30
C LEU A 86 14.92 -13.70 -9.34
N THR A 87 14.82 -13.10 -10.51
CA THR A 87 15.19 -11.69 -10.71
C THR A 87 13.98 -10.81 -10.96
N ALA A 88 14.01 -9.60 -10.40
CA ALA A 88 12.97 -8.61 -10.58
C ALA A 88 13.54 -7.24 -10.99
N THR A 89 12.86 -6.54 -11.92
CA THR A 89 13.16 -5.12 -12.24
C THR A 89 11.90 -4.28 -12.49
N GLU A 90 12.04 -2.96 -12.32
CA GLU A 90 11.05 -1.97 -12.75
C GLU A 90 10.97 -1.91 -14.28
N VAL A 91 9.76 -1.77 -14.81
CA VAL A 91 9.50 -1.38 -16.21
C VAL A 91 8.60 -0.15 -16.25
N ALA A 92 8.82 0.71 -17.24
CA ALA A 92 8.13 2.00 -17.35
C ALA A 92 7.50 2.27 -18.73
N ASN A 93 7.78 1.42 -19.71
CA ASN A 93 7.27 1.50 -21.08
C ASN A 93 7.38 0.11 -21.75
N ALA A 94 6.85 -0.05 -22.97
CA ALA A 94 6.93 -1.31 -23.72
C ALA A 94 8.37 -1.76 -23.97
N LYS A 95 9.30 -0.83 -24.22
CA LYS A 95 10.68 -1.20 -24.53
C LYS A 95 11.40 -1.86 -23.36
N HIS A 96 11.14 -1.39 -22.14
CA HIS A 96 11.69 -2.00 -20.93
C HIS A 96 11.14 -3.43 -20.74
N VAL A 97 9.85 -3.64 -21.03
CA VAL A 97 9.23 -4.98 -21.00
C VAL A 97 9.93 -5.92 -21.98
N GLU A 98 10.06 -5.53 -23.24
CA GLU A 98 10.73 -6.34 -24.27
C GLU A 98 12.14 -6.75 -23.86
N LEU A 99 12.93 -5.79 -23.36
CA LEU A 99 14.31 -6.04 -22.95
C LEU A 99 14.40 -6.94 -21.72
N ALA A 100 13.56 -6.70 -20.71
CA ALA A 100 13.53 -7.51 -19.49
C ALA A 100 13.11 -8.96 -19.79
N LEU A 101 12.06 -9.16 -20.60
CA LEU A 101 11.63 -10.49 -21.05
C LEU A 101 12.70 -11.18 -21.90
N GLY A 102 13.31 -10.46 -22.84
CA GLY A 102 14.40 -10.99 -23.68
C GLY A 102 15.63 -11.40 -22.88
N ALA A 103 15.88 -10.75 -21.75
CA ALA A 103 16.93 -11.12 -20.81
C ALA A 103 16.54 -12.24 -19.82
N GLY A 104 15.28 -12.68 -19.82
CA GLY A 104 14.80 -13.73 -18.92
C GLY A 104 14.61 -13.29 -17.47
N VAL A 105 14.24 -12.01 -17.26
CA VAL A 105 13.78 -11.52 -15.95
C VAL A 105 12.48 -12.21 -15.57
N ASP A 106 12.37 -12.65 -14.32
CA ASP A 106 11.26 -13.49 -13.84
C ASP A 106 10.03 -12.68 -13.41
N ILE A 107 10.26 -11.50 -12.83
CA ILE A 107 9.22 -10.69 -12.19
C ILE A 107 9.39 -9.24 -12.64
N LEU A 108 8.31 -8.58 -13.03
CA LEU A 108 8.33 -7.14 -13.30
C LEU A 108 7.58 -6.37 -12.22
N TRP A 109 7.98 -5.14 -11.96
CA TRP A 109 7.09 -4.20 -11.28
C TRP A 109 6.89 -2.91 -12.05
N ILE A 110 5.71 -2.31 -11.87
CA ILE A 110 5.37 -0.98 -12.38
C ILE A 110 5.58 0.02 -11.26
N GLY A 111 6.41 1.04 -11.51
CA GLY A 111 6.73 2.09 -10.53
C GLY A 111 5.56 3.05 -10.28
N ALA A 112 5.53 3.66 -9.09
CA ALA A 112 4.45 4.55 -8.65
C ALA A 112 4.21 5.75 -9.58
N ARG A 113 5.26 6.26 -10.24
CA ARG A 113 5.18 7.35 -11.23
C ARG A 113 4.68 6.89 -12.61
N THR A 114 4.77 5.60 -12.90
CA THR A 114 4.21 5.02 -14.11
C THR A 114 2.73 4.72 -13.90
N THR A 115 2.36 4.22 -12.71
CA THR A 115 0.97 3.94 -12.32
C THR A 115 0.04 5.14 -12.47
N VAL A 116 0.54 6.38 -12.28
CA VAL A 116 -0.29 7.58 -12.45
C VAL A 116 -0.70 7.86 -13.89
N ASN A 117 -0.10 7.19 -14.88
CA ASN A 117 -0.39 7.41 -16.29
C ASN A 117 -1.06 6.17 -16.90
N PRO A 118 -2.40 6.17 -17.09
CA PRO A 118 -3.12 5.06 -17.70
C PRO A 118 -2.63 4.67 -19.09
N PHE A 119 -2.12 5.61 -19.89
CA PHE A 119 -1.56 5.31 -21.21
C PHE A 119 -0.27 4.51 -21.11
N ALA A 120 0.62 4.87 -20.17
CA ALA A 120 1.87 4.13 -19.96
C ALA A 120 1.61 2.73 -19.40
N VAL A 121 0.64 2.58 -18.49
CA VAL A 121 0.22 1.26 -18.00
C VAL A 121 -0.41 0.42 -19.11
N GLN A 122 -1.23 1.03 -19.98
CA GLN A 122 -1.81 0.34 -21.13
C GLN A 122 -0.73 -0.12 -22.12
N GLU A 123 0.27 0.72 -22.40
CA GLU A 123 1.41 0.39 -23.25
C GLU A 123 2.19 -0.82 -22.70
N ILE A 124 2.46 -0.83 -21.38
CA ILE A 124 3.10 -1.97 -20.69
C ILE A 124 2.24 -3.22 -20.78
N ALA A 125 0.93 -3.11 -20.55
CA ALA A 125 0.01 -4.24 -20.62
C ALA A 125 -0.01 -4.84 -22.04
N ASP A 126 -0.09 -4.01 -23.08
CA ASP A 126 -0.10 -4.50 -24.46
C ASP A 126 1.20 -5.22 -24.84
N ALA A 127 2.36 -4.77 -24.33
CA ALA A 127 3.64 -5.44 -24.50
C ALA A 127 3.74 -6.80 -23.77
N LEU A 128 2.92 -7.02 -22.74
CA LEU A 128 2.85 -8.25 -21.96
C LEU A 128 1.82 -9.26 -22.50
N ARG A 129 1.07 -8.91 -23.54
CA ARG A 129 0.01 -9.78 -24.09
C ARG A 129 0.56 -11.17 -24.45
N GLY A 130 -0.08 -12.21 -23.91
CA GLY A 130 0.35 -13.60 -24.12
C GLY A 130 1.60 -14.01 -23.32
N LYS A 131 2.05 -13.19 -22.35
CA LYS A 131 3.19 -13.45 -21.46
C LYS A 131 2.73 -13.39 -20.01
N ASP A 132 2.15 -14.47 -19.50
CA ASP A 132 1.66 -14.57 -18.10
C ASP A 132 2.82 -14.74 -17.09
N ILE A 133 3.62 -13.69 -16.97
CA ILE A 133 4.66 -13.54 -15.95
C ILE A 133 4.12 -12.79 -14.72
N PRO A 134 4.72 -12.98 -13.53
CA PRO A 134 4.45 -12.13 -12.37
C PRO A 134 4.66 -10.64 -12.63
N VAL A 135 3.63 -9.84 -12.34
CA VAL A 135 3.69 -8.37 -12.43
C VAL A 135 3.13 -7.73 -11.15
N LEU A 136 3.96 -6.93 -10.49
CA LEU A 136 3.59 -6.20 -9.29
C LEU A 136 3.35 -4.71 -9.60
N VAL A 137 2.28 -4.10 -9.12
CA VAL A 137 1.96 -2.69 -9.41
C VAL A 137 2.04 -1.84 -8.15
N LYS A 138 2.99 -0.90 -8.10
CA LYS A 138 3.05 0.09 -7.02
C LYS A 138 1.84 1.01 -7.06
N ASN A 139 1.30 1.39 -5.90
CA ASN A 139 0.25 2.42 -5.84
C ASN A 139 0.69 3.73 -6.50
N PRO A 140 -0.24 4.51 -7.07
CA PRO A 140 0.06 5.84 -7.59
C PRO A 140 0.62 6.74 -6.49
N ILE A 141 1.44 7.73 -6.87
CA ILE A 141 2.01 8.67 -5.89
C ILE A 141 0.94 9.50 -5.17
N ASN A 142 -0.21 9.72 -5.80
CA ASN A 142 -1.39 10.36 -5.21
C ASN A 142 -2.35 9.30 -4.63
N PRO A 143 -3.07 9.61 -3.54
CA PRO A 143 -4.00 8.69 -2.88
C PRO A 143 -5.28 8.48 -3.71
N ASP A 144 -5.15 7.69 -4.79
CA ASP A 144 -6.23 7.38 -5.73
C ASP A 144 -6.34 5.86 -5.91
N LEU A 145 -7.35 5.29 -5.24
CA LEU A 145 -7.61 3.85 -5.28
C LEU A 145 -8.12 3.39 -6.65
N GLU A 146 -8.97 4.19 -7.31
CA GLU A 146 -9.54 3.83 -8.61
C GLU A 146 -8.46 3.74 -9.68
N LEU A 147 -7.48 4.67 -9.64
CA LEU A 147 -6.33 4.63 -10.53
C LEU A 147 -5.45 3.41 -10.29
N TRP A 148 -5.29 2.98 -9.03
CA TRP A 148 -4.53 1.77 -8.70
C TRP A 148 -5.24 0.50 -9.17
N ILE A 149 -6.55 0.38 -8.90
CA ILE A 149 -7.38 -0.74 -9.37
C ILE A 149 -7.38 -0.80 -10.90
N GLY A 150 -7.58 0.34 -11.57
CA GLY A 150 -7.58 0.41 -13.03
C GLY A 150 -6.25 -0.04 -13.66
N ALA A 151 -5.12 0.15 -12.97
CA ALA A 151 -3.83 -0.37 -13.43
C ALA A 151 -3.76 -1.91 -13.37
N ILE A 152 -4.29 -2.53 -12.31
CA ILE A 152 -4.41 -3.99 -12.19
C ILE A 152 -5.37 -4.53 -13.26
N GLU A 153 -6.53 -3.90 -13.44
CA GLU A 153 -7.53 -4.30 -14.44
C GLU A 153 -6.98 -4.31 -15.86
N ARG A 154 -6.11 -3.35 -16.22
CA ARG A 154 -5.46 -3.29 -17.54
C ARG A 154 -4.56 -4.49 -17.81
N LEU A 155 -3.75 -4.88 -16.83
CA LEU A 155 -2.88 -6.05 -16.94
C LEU A 155 -3.70 -7.34 -16.97
N SER A 156 -4.76 -7.43 -16.17
CA SER A 156 -5.67 -8.57 -16.19
C SER A 156 -6.38 -8.72 -17.54
N ALA A 157 -6.80 -7.60 -18.15
CA ALA A 157 -7.50 -7.60 -19.44
C ALA A 157 -6.67 -8.13 -20.62
N VAL A 158 -5.34 -8.10 -20.52
CA VAL A 158 -4.43 -8.68 -21.54
C VAL A 158 -3.99 -10.12 -21.20
N GLY A 159 -4.57 -10.71 -20.16
CA GLY A 159 -4.37 -12.11 -19.78
C GLY A 159 -3.33 -12.36 -18.70
N ILE A 160 -2.85 -11.32 -17.99
CA ILE A 160 -1.96 -11.52 -16.84
C ILE A 160 -2.79 -11.92 -15.63
N THR A 161 -2.50 -13.09 -15.09
CA THR A 161 -3.18 -13.64 -13.91
C THR A 161 -2.31 -13.54 -12.67
N LYS A 162 -0.99 -13.55 -12.83
CA LYS A 162 0.00 -13.40 -11.75
C LYS A 162 0.21 -11.93 -11.40
N LEU A 163 -0.79 -11.32 -10.79
CA LEU A 163 -0.77 -9.91 -10.40
C LEU A 163 -0.70 -9.75 -8.89
N ALA A 164 0.02 -8.73 -8.45
CA ALA A 164 0.01 -8.29 -7.07
C ALA A 164 0.16 -6.76 -6.99
N ALA A 165 -0.24 -6.18 -5.87
CA ALA A 165 -0.10 -4.74 -5.62
C ALA A 165 1.04 -4.47 -4.64
N ILE A 166 1.76 -3.36 -4.82
CA ILE A 166 2.80 -2.91 -3.90
C ILE A 166 2.35 -1.59 -3.26
N HIS A 167 2.11 -1.62 -1.97
CA HIS A 167 1.87 -0.43 -1.18
C HIS A 167 3.20 0.23 -0.76
N ARG A 168 3.46 1.43 -1.26
CA ARG A 168 4.68 2.23 -1.06
C ARG A 168 4.43 3.62 -0.47
N GLY A 169 3.21 3.85 0.04
CA GLY A 169 2.75 5.15 0.55
C GLY A 169 2.51 6.20 -0.54
N PHE A 170 1.97 7.33 -0.12
CA PHE A 170 1.53 8.43 -0.98
C PHE A 170 2.32 9.71 -0.68
N SER A 171 2.59 10.50 -1.72
CA SER A 171 3.32 11.75 -1.60
C SER A 171 2.53 12.79 -0.81
N THR A 172 3.22 13.51 0.07
CA THR A 172 2.65 14.59 0.87
C THR A 172 3.36 15.90 0.58
N TYR A 173 2.63 17.02 0.65
CA TYR A 173 3.20 18.35 0.50
C TYR A 173 4.03 18.77 1.72
N GLN A 174 3.65 18.30 2.91
CA GLN A 174 4.35 18.58 4.15
C GLN A 174 5.35 17.48 4.48
N LYS A 175 6.48 17.86 5.08
CA LYS A 175 7.46 16.92 5.60
C LYS A 175 6.92 16.32 6.90
N LEU A 176 6.49 15.07 6.83
CA LEU A 176 5.99 14.29 7.96
C LEU A 176 7.09 13.37 8.51
N LYS A 177 6.71 12.46 9.42
CA LYS A 177 7.56 11.38 9.95
C LYS A 177 8.16 10.51 8.84
N TYR A 178 7.36 10.18 7.82
CA TYR A 178 7.74 9.33 6.69
C TYR A 178 7.97 10.14 5.41
N ARG A 179 8.75 9.60 4.47
CA ARG A 179 8.94 10.17 3.13
C ARG A 179 7.65 10.17 2.31
N ASN A 180 6.86 9.11 2.43
CA ASN A 180 5.51 8.99 1.85
C ASN A 180 4.56 8.51 2.96
N ASP A 181 3.40 9.16 3.09
CA ASP A 181 2.40 8.78 4.09
C ASP A 181 1.77 7.44 3.69
N PRO A 182 1.80 6.43 4.56
CA PRO A 182 1.24 5.12 4.22
C PRO A 182 -0.27 5.14 4.00
N GLN A 183 -1.05 6.06 4.57
CA GLN A 183 -2.51 6.11 4.39
C GLN A 183 -3.19 4.72 4.37
N TRP A 184 -2.94 3.91 5.41
CA TRP A 184 -3.30 2.49 5.48
C TRP A 184 -4.77 2.19 5.13
N GLN A 185 -5.68 3.14 5.28
CA GLN A 185 -7.08 3.01 4.87
C GLN A 185 -7.25 2.68 3.36
N ILE A 186 -6.37 3.16 2.49
CA ILE A 186 -6.46 2.91 1.04
C ILE A 186 -6.13 1.46 0.68
N PRO A 187 -4.98 0.88 1.06
CA PRO A 187 -4.71 -0.53 0.77
C PRO A 187 -5.66 -1.48 1.52
N ILE A 188 -6.19 -1.10 2.69
CA ILE A 188 -7.25 -1.88 3.36
C ILE A 188 -8.52 -1.92 2.50
N GLU A 189 -8.94 -0.77 1.95
CA GLU A 189 -10.07 -0.73 1.02
C GLU A 189 -9.78 -1.48 -0.29
N MET A 190 -8.53 -1.47 -0.76
CA MET A 190 -8.11 -2.29 -1.91
C MET A 190 -8.32 -3.78 -1.63
N LYS A 191 -7.85 -4.29 -0.49
CA LYS A 191 -8.07 -5.68 -0.06
C LYS A 191 -9.56 -6.01 0.08
N ARG A 192 -10.37 -5.09 0.61
CA ARG A 192 -11.83 -5.29 0.71
C ARG A 192 -12.49 -5.46 -0.66
N ARG A 193 -12.03 -4.72 -1.68
CA ARG A 193 -12.59 -4.76 -3.04
C ARG A 193 -12.01 -5.88 -3.91
N LEU A 194 -10.74 -6.22 -3.70
CA LEU A 194 -9.99 -7.25 -4.43
C LEU A 194 -9.35 -8.23 -3.43
N PRO A 195 -10.15 -9.07 -2.74
CA PRO A 195 -9.67 -9.92 -1.65
C PRO A 195 -8.63 -10.97 -2.08
N ASN A 196 -8.67 -11.38 -3.35
CA ASN A 196 -7.75 -12.38 -3.89
C ASN A 196 -6.47 -11.76 -4.47
N LEU A 197 -6.30 -10.43 -4.43
CA LEU A 197 -5.10 -9.77 -4.94
C LEU A 197 -4.01 -9.76 -3.86
N PRO A 198 -2.86 -10.41 -4.08
CA PRO A 198 -1.75 -10.32 -3.15
C PRO A 198 -1.23 -8.88 -3.03
N MET A 199 -0.86 -8.51 -1.81
CA MET A 199 -0.43 -7.18 -1.41
C MET A 199 0.94 -7.25 -0.74
N PHE A 200 1.89 -6.51 -1.32
CA PHE A 200 3.24 -6.33 -0.80
C PHE A 200 3.39 -4.94 -0.21
N CYS A 201 4.22 -4.79 0.82
CA CYS A 201 4.59 -3.48 1.36
C CYS A 201 6.03 -3.12 0.97
N ASP A 202 6.23 -1.87 0.58
CA ASP A 202 7.54 -1.26 0.30
C ASP A 202 7.89 -0.28 1.44
N PRO A 203 8.39 -0.79 2.58
CA PRO A 203 8.70 0.05 3.72
C PRO A 203 9.83 1.03 3.40
N SER A 204 10.80 0.66 2.55
CA SER A 204 11.93 1.51 2.16
C SER A 204 11.48 2.82 1.52
N HIS A 205 10.50 2.76 0.61
CA HIS A 205 9.98 3.97 -0.02
C HIS A 205 8.95 4.72 0.83
N ILE A 206 8.20 4.03 1.71
CA ILE A 206 7.34 4.69 2.70
C ILE A 206 8.20 5.54 3.64
N THR A 207 9.16 4.91 4.31
CA THR A 207 9.94 5.58 5.36
C THR A 207 10.93 6.57 4.77
N GLY A 208 11.68 6.17 3.74
CA GLY A 208 12.86 6.91 3.26
C GLY A 208 14.00 6.96 4.29
N ASP A 209 13.93 6.14 5.34
CA ASP A 209 14.91 6.08 6.43
C ASP A 209 14.92 4.68 7.05
N ARG A 210 16.13 4.10 7.19
CA ARG A 210 16.34 2.76 7.75
C ARG A 210 15.86 2.63 9.21
N SER A 211 15.92 3.71 9.99
CA SER A 211 15.53 3.71 11.42
C SER A 211 14.03 3.53 11.66
N LEU A 212 13.21 3.68 10.62
CA LEU A 212 11.75 3.58 10.68
C LEU A 212 11.23 2.30 10.01
N LEU A 213 12.11 1.45 9.46
CA LEU A 213 11.70 0.26 8.71
C LEU A 213 11.00 -0.78 9.57
N ASP A 214 11.47 -1.02 10.79
CA ASP A 214 10.90 -2.04 11.69
C ASP A 214 9.41 -1.77 11.92
N GLU A 215 9.05 -0.52 12.22
CA GLU A 215 7.67 -0.11 12.50
C GLU A 215 6.75 -0.32 11.30
N VAL A 216 7.16 0.11 10.10
CA VAL A 216 6.34 -0.01 8.88
C VAL A 216 6.25 -1.46 8.42
N THR A 217 7.35 -2.21 8.53
CA THR A 217 7.39 -3.62 8.17
C THR A 217 6.48 -4.44 9.09
N GLN A 218 6.63 -4.29 10.41
CA GLN A 218 5.75 -4.97 11.37
C GLN A 218 4.30 -4.58 11.17
N LYS A 219 4.01 -3.28 10.95
CA LYS A 219 2.64 -2.82 10.69
C LYS A 219 2.02 -3.48 9.45
N SER A 220 2.79 -3.68 8.38
CA SER A 220 2.31 -4.39 7.19
C SER A 220 2.01 -5.86 7.47
N MET A 221 2.80 -6.51 8.33
CA MET A 221 2.52 -7.87 8.78
C MET A 221 1.25 -7.93 9.63
N ASP A 222 1.03 -6.95 10.51
CA ASP A 222 -0.20 -6.85 11.29
C ASP A 222 -1.45 -6.60 10.42
N LEU A 223 -1.28 -6.11 9.19
CA LEU A 223 -2.33 -5.87 8.19
C LEU A 223 -2.43 -7.00 7.15
N ASN A 224 -1.86 -8.17 7.46
CA ASN A 224 -1.95 -9.38 6.64
C ASN A 224 -1.38 -9.25 5.23
N TYR A 225 -0.38 -8.39 5.01
CA TYR A 225 0.32 -8.34 3.71
C TYR A 225 1.08 -9.65 3.44
N GLU A 226 1.04 -10.12 2.20
CA GLU A 226 1.64 -11.38 1.74
C GLU A 226 3.17 -11.31 1.72
N GLY A 227 3.73 -10.11 1.53
CA GLY A 227 5.18 -9.96 1.44
C GLY A 227 5.69 -8.53 1.50
N LEU A 228 7.00 -8.42 1.30
CA LEU A 228 7.75 -7.19 1.44
C LEU A 228 8.69 -6.98 0.25
N ILE A 229 8.82 -5.73 -0.20
CA ILE A 229 9.86 -5.31 -1.12
C ILE A 229 10.77 -4.32 -0.40
N ILE A 230 11.98 -4.76 -0.04
CA ILE A 230 12.90 -3.99 0.81
C ILE A 230 14.20 -3.74 0.07
N GLU A 231 14.67 -2.50 0.12
CA GLU A 231 15.93 -2.13 -0.51
C GLU A 231 17.12 -2.51 0.36
N SER A 232 18.11 -3.17 -0.25
CA SER A 232 19.33 -3.58 0.42
C SER A 232 20.55 -3.44 -0.48
N HIS A 233 21.66 -2.97 0.07
CA HIS A 233 22.90 -2.68 -0.62
C HIS A 233 24.08 -3.24 0.17
N CYS A 234 25.12 -3.78 -0.49
CA CYS A 234 26.32 -4.24 0.21
C CYS A 234 27.00 -3.14 1.04
N ASN A 235 26.94 -1.89 0.57
CA ASN A 235 27.44 -0.71 1.29
C ASN A 235 26.48 0.50 1.18
N PRO A 236 25.42 0.60 2.01
CA PRO A 236 24.37 1.60 1.82
C PRO A 236 24.81 3.06 1.88
N THR A 237 25.90 3.39 2.57
CA THR A 237 26.38 4.78 2.70
C THR A 237 26.95 5.33 1.40
N GLU A 238 27.47 4.45 0.53
CA GLU A 238 28.07 4.80 -0.77
C GLU A 238 27.11 4.59 -1.96
N ALA A 239 25.85 4.19 -1.69
CA ALA A 239 24.89 3.93 -2.75
C ALA A 239 24.56 5.20 -3.55
N TRP A 240 24.52 5.08 -4.87
CA TRP A 240 24.28 6.17 -5.83
C TRP A 240 22.82 6.68 -5.81
N SER A 241 21.93 5.91 -5.17
CA SER A 241 20.53 6.28 -4.99
C SER A 241 20.03 5.78 -3.65
N ASP A 242 19.16 6.56 -3.00
CA ASP A 242 18.36 6.08 -1.88
C ASP A 242 19.21 5.42 -0.76
N ALA A 243 20.39 6.00 -0.50
CA ALA A 243 21.34 5.53 0.51
C ALA A 243 20.71 5.38 1.91
N LYS A 244 19.86 6.33 2.33
CA LYS A 244 19.36 6.44 3.71
C LYS A 244 18.47 5.27 4.14
N GLN A 245 17.72 4.70 3.22
CA GLN A 245 16.72 3.66 3.47
C GLN A 245 17.21 2.25 3.18
N GLN A 246 18.33 2.10 2.48
CA GLN A 246 18.89 0.80 2.15
C GLN A 246 19.53 0.16 3.39
N LEU A 247 19.22 -1.13 3.60
CA LEU A 247 19.85 -1.96 4.63
C LEU A 247 21.05 -2.73 4.05
N THR A 248 21.99 -3.14 4.89
CA THR A 248 22.91 -4.22 4.48
C THR A 248 22.14 -5.54 4.42
N PRO A 249 22.57 -6.55 3.64
CA PRO A 249 21.90 -7.84 3.63
C PRO A 249 21.80 -8.48 5.03
N LYS A 250 22.82 -8.29 5.87
CA LYS A 250 22.80 -8.74 7.27
C LYS A 250 21.76 -8.01 8.11
N SER A 251 21.67 -6.68 8.00
CA SER A 251 20.64 -5.91 8.71
C SER A 251 19.23 -6.24 8.23
N LEU A 252 19.08 -6.64 6.95
CA LEU A 252 17.81 -7.15 6.45
C LEU A 252 17.46 -8.50 7.07
N GLU A 253 18.41 -9.44 7.15
CA GLU A 253 18.23 -10.71 7.87
C GLU A 253 17.80 -10.49 9.32
N GLU A 254 18.48 -9.59 10.05
CA GLU A 254 18.15 -9.22 11.43
C GLU A 254 16.74 -8.63 11.55
N LEU A 255 16.34 -7.74 10.65
CA LEU A 255 14.98 -7.17 10.62
C LEU A 255 13.94 -8.26 10.43
N LEU A 256 14.15 -9.18 9.48
CA LEU A 256 13.22 -10.26 9.15
C LEU A 256 13.08 -11.24 10.32
N ALA A 257 14.18 -11.58 10.99
CA ALA A 257 14.17 -12.47 12.15
C ALA A 257 13.40 -11.89 13.35
N ASN A 258 13.27 -10.56 13.43
CA ASN A 258 12.55 -9.87 14.50
C ASN A 258 11.05 -9.67 14.21
N LEU A 259 10.56 -10.05 13.03
CA LEU A 259 9.14 -9.91 12.70
C LEU A 259 8.27 -10.87 13.52
N VAL A 260 7.19 -10.33 14.07
CA VAL A 260 6.15 -11.12 14.72
C VAL A 260 5.03 -11.37 13.71
N LEU A 261 4.95 -12.60 13.22
CA LEU A 261 3.89 -13.02 12.31
C LEU A 261 2.71 -13.54 13.12
N ARG A 262 1.50 -13.12 12.73
CA ARG A 262 0.25 -13.56 13.33
C ARG A 262 -0.65 -14.11 12.23
N ASP A 263 -1.30 -15.21 12.54
CA ASP A 263 -2.26 -15.83 11.62
C ASP A 263 -3.55 -15.00 11.54
N PRO A 264 -4.14 -14.88 10.34
CA PRO A 264 -5.37 -14.12 10.15
C PRO A 264 -6.58 -14.76 10.82
N GLU A 265 -6.53 -16.08 11.00
CA GLU A 265 -7.58 -16.90 11.60
C GLU A 265 -7.00 -17.77 12.70
N ALA A 266 -7.81 -18.08 13.71
CA ALA A 266 -7.43 -19.01 14.74
C ALA A 266 -7.90 -20.42 14.36
N ASP A 267 -7.01 -21.40 14.42
CA ASP A 267 -7.34 -22.82 14.23
C ASP A 267 -8.11 -23.44 15.42
N ASN A 268 -8.58 -22.61 16.36
CA ASN A 268 -9.21 -23.06 17.60
C ASN A 268 -10.66 -22.59 17.67
N GLU A 269 -11.58 -23.56 17.73
CA GLU A 269 -13.02 -23.34 17.79
C GLU A 269 -13.44 -22.48 19.00
N VAL A 270 -12.81 -22.66 20.16
CA VAL A 270 -13.10 -21.86 21.36
C VAL A 270 -12.71 -20.39 21.15
N ILE A 271 -11.56 -20.14 20.52
CA ILE A 271 -11.13 -18.78 20.17
C ILE A 271 -12.13 -18.16 19.19
N ASN A 272 -12.50 -18.89 18.14
CA ASN A 272 -13.45 -18.41 17.13
C ASN A 272 -14.83 -18.10 17.72
N ASN A 273 -15.33 -18.96 18.61
CA ASN A 273 -16.60 -18.74 19.31
C ASN A 273 -16.53 -17.49 20.21
N THR A 274 -15.47 -17.36 21.01
CA THR A 274 -15.29 -16.19 21.90
C THR A 274 -15.18 -14.89 21.10
N LEU A 275 -14.41 -14.89 20.00
CA LEU A 275 -14.32 -13.75 19.09
C LEU A 275 -15.67 -13.45 18.43
N GLY A 276 -16.43 -14.48 18.06
CA GLY A 276 -17.79 -14.35 17.54
C GLY A 276 -18.72 -13.64 18.52
N GLU A 277 -18.74 -14.07 19.79
CA GLU A 277 -19.53 -13.43 20.84
C GLU A 277 -19.16 -11.96 21.05
N LEU A 278 -17.86 -11.65 21.11
CA LEU A 278 -17.38 -10.27 21.24
C LEU A 278 -17.73 -9.41 20.03
N ARG A 279 -17.68 -9.96 18.82
CA ARG A 279 -18.10 -9.27 17.58
C ARG A 279 -19.60 -9.02 17.58
N HIS A 280 -20.42 -9.97 18.02
CA HIS A 280 -21.85 -9.76 18.18
C HIS A 280 -22.18 -8.64 19.17
N LEU A 281 -21.42 -8.51 20.27
CA LEU A 281 -21.58 -7.37 21.17
C LEU A 281 -21.25 -6.03 20.49
N ILE A 282 -20.24 -5.99 19.61
CA ILE A 282 -19.94 -4.80 18.80
C ILE A 282 -21.10 -4.50 17.85
N ASP A 283 -21.61 -5.50 17.13
CA ASP A 283 -22.74 -5.35 16.21
C ASP A 283 -23.98 -4.78 16.93
N ASP A 284 -24.27 -5.26 18.15
CA ASP A 284 -25.35 -4.75 18.99
C ASP A 284 -25.15 -3.26 19.38
N PHE A 285 -23.91 -2.86 19.66
CA PHE A 285 -23.59 -1.46 19.97
C PHE A 285 -23.67 -0.58 18.73
N ASP A 286 -23.24 -1.07 17.58
CA ASP A 286 -23.29 -0.36 16.31
C ASP A 286 -24.75 -0.14 15.87
N GLN A 287 -25.62 -1.13 16.06
CA GLN A 287 -27.06 -0.95 15.84
C GLN A 287 -27.64 0.15 16.75
N LYS A 288 -27.35 0.11 18.06
CA LYS A 288 -27.82 1.14 19.00
C LYS A 288 -27.26 2.53 18.66
N LEU A 289 -26.03 2.61 18.17
CA LEU A 289 -25.43 3.86 17.72
C LEU A 289 -26.19 4.44 16.51
N LEU A 290 -26.55 3.60 15.54
CA LEU A 290 -27.35 4.02 14.38
C LEU A 290 -28.73 4.51 14.79
N GLU A 291 -29.42 3.81 15.70
CA GLU A 291 -30.71 4.23 16.24
C GLU A 291 -30.61 5.60 16.96
N LEU A 292 -29.54 5.82 17.75
CA LEU A 292 -29.30 7.11 18.41
C LEU A 292 -29.03 8.24 17.40
N LEU A 293 -28.26 7.95 16.35
CA LEU A 293 -27.99 8.91 15.27
C LEU A 293 -29.26 9.25 14.50
N GLU A 294 -30.09 8.27 14.17
CA GLU A 294 -31.39 8.48 13.53
C GLU A 294 -32.27 9.41 14.37
N ASN A 295 -32.47 9.08 15.66
CA ASN A 295 -33.25 9.91 16.57
C ASN A 295 -32.70 11.35 16.65
N ARG A 296 -31.37 11.50 16.68
CA ARG A 296 -30.72 12.81 16.64
C ARG A 296 -30.99 13.55 15.33
N MET A 297 -31.01 12.86 14.18
CA MET A 297 -31.35 13.46 12.89
C MET A 297 -32.82 13.88 12.82
N GLN A 298 -33.75 13.13 13.42
CA GLN A 298 -35.15 13.56 13.50
C GLN A 298 -35.29 14.90 14.24
N VAL A 299 -34.57 15.07 15.35
CA VAL A 299 -34.52 16.38 16.05
C VAL A 299 -33.91 17.46 15.17
N ALA A 300 -32.85 17.15 14.40
CA ALA A 300 -32.27 18.10 13.46
C ALA A 300 -33.28 18.54 12.37
N LYS A 301 -34.10 17.62 11.87
CA LYS A 301 -35.20 17.92 10.94
C LYS A 301 -36.25 18.82 11.55
N THR A 302 -36.69 18.54 12.79
CA THR A 302 -37.61 19.40 13.52
C THR A 302 -37.04 20.82 13.70
N ILE A 303 -35.75 20.93 14.02
CA ILE A 303 -35.05 22.23 14.09
C ILE A 303 -35.06 22.92 12.72
N GLY A 304 -34.85 22.19 11.63
CA GLY A 304 -34.92 22.71 10.25
C GLY A 304 -36.28 23.32 9.93
N HIS A 305 -37.37 22.60 10.19
CA HIS A 305 -38.74 23.12 10.04
C HIS A 305 -38.96 24.39 10.86
N TYR A 306 -38.61 24.35 12.15
CA TYR A 306 -38.76 25.52 13.03
C TYR A 306 -37.98 26.74 12.53
N LYS A 307 -36.74 26.54 12.07
CA LYS A 307 -35.93 27.62 11.50
C LYS A 307 -36.53 28.19 10.22
N LYS A 308 -37.05 27.33 9.34
CA LYS A 308 -37.72 27.73 8.09
C LYS A 308 -38.94 28.61 8.37
N GLU A 309 -39.79 28.18 9.30
CA GLU A 309 -40.99 28.94 9.72
C GLU A 309 -40.65 30.30 10.34
N ASN A 310 -39.49 30.41 10.99
CA ASN A 310 -39.05 31.61 11.71
C ASN A 310 -37.97 32.43 10.97
N ASN A 311 -37.67 32.12 9.70
CA ASN A 311 -36.63 32.78 8.90
C ASN A 311 -35.24 32.83 9.58
N ILE A 312 -34.83 31.74 10.25
CA ILE A 312 -33.54 31.60 10.92
C ILE A 312 -32.58 30.79 10.04
N THR A 313 -31.28 31.14 10.04
CA THR A 313 -30.25 30.42 9.27
C THR A 313 -29.89 29.04 9.86
N VAL A 314 -29.50 28.10 9.00
CA VAL A 314 -29.09 26.73 9.41
C VAL A 314 -27.87 26.76 10.32
N LEU A 315 -26.81 27.44 9.90
CA LEU A 315 -25.51 27.35 10.55
C LEU A 315 -25.38 28.36 11.70
N GLN A 316 -25.07 27.84 12.89
CA GLN A 316 -24.83 28.64 14.10
C GLN A 316 -23.45 28.31 14.69
N ASN A 317 -22.41 28.99 14.20
CA ASN A 317 -21.00 28.69 14.51
C ASN A 317 -20.66 28.66 16.01
N LYS A 318 -21.23 29.57 16.81
CA LYS A 318 -20.99 29.63 18.26
C LYS A 318 -21.49 28.37 18.99
N ARG A 319 -22.64 27.83 18.57
CA ARG A 319 -23.19 26.59 19.16
C ARG A 319 -22.32 25.39 18.77
N TRP A 320 -21.87 25.34 17.53
CA TRP A 320 -21.00 24.27 17.06
C TRP A 320 -19.66 24.23 17.82
N GLY A 321 -19.01 25.38 18.00
CA GLY A 321 -17.77 25.48 18.79
C GLY A 321 -17.94 24.91 20.20
N ASN A 322 -19.00 25.32 20.91
CA ASN A 322 -19.28 24.84 22.27
C ASN A 322 -19.54 23.32 22.33
N ILE A 323 -20.22 22.76 21.32
CA ILE A 323 -20.47 21.31 21.25
C ILE A 323 -19.14 20.57 21.06
N LEU A 324 -18.31 21.03 20.12
CA LEU A 324 -17.04 20.38 19.83
C LEU A 324 -16.10 20.41 21.04
N GLU A 325 -15.93 21.55 21.69
CA GLU A 325 -15.11 21.66 22.92
C GLU A 325 -15.59 20.72 24.02
N LYS A 326 -16.91 20.68 24.29
CA LYS A 326 -17.50 19.79 25.29
C LYS A 326 -17.30 18.32 24.92
N SER A 327 -17.49 17.96 23.65
CA SER A 327 -17.28 16.59 23.17
C SER A 327 -15.82 16.16 23.28
N LEU A 328 -14.85 17.06 23.02
CA LEU A 328 -13.43 16.78 23.18
C LEU A 328 -13.07 16.53 24.65
N ASP A 329 -13.57 17.33 25.59
CA ASP A 329 -13.35 17.12 27.03
C ASP A 329 -13.94 15.78 27.51
N ILE A 330 -15.19 15.47 27.14
CA ILE A 330 -15.83 14.20 27.48
C ILE A 330 -15.09 13.02 26.84
N GLY A 331 -14.74 13.15 25.56
CA GLY A 331 -14.04 12.11 24.81
C GLY A 331 -12.69 11.78 25.42
N LYS A 332 -11.91 12.79 25.79
CA LYS A 332 -10.62 12.64 26.48
C LYS A 332 -10.76 11.91 27.81
N LYS A 333 -11.77 12.26 28.62
CA LYS A 333 -12.07 11.59 29.90
C LYS A 333 -12.48 10.13 29.73
N LYS A 334 -13.00 9.76 28.56
CA LYS A 334 -13.38 8.39 28.20
C LYS A 334 -12.27 7.62 27.47
N GLY A 335 -11.09 8.20 27.32
CA GLY A 335 -9.93 7.55 26.68
C GLY A 335 -9.92 7.61 25.16
N PHE A 336 -10.80 8.41 24.52
CA PHE A 336 -10.76 8.61 23.07
C PHE A 336 -9.68 9.62 22.67
N SER A 337 -9.09 9.41 21.49
CA SER A 337 -8.15 10.37 20.92
C SER A 337 -8.87 11.63 20.43
N GLU A 338 -8.17 12.76 20.49
CA GLU A 338 -8.70 14.06 20.04
C GLU A 338 -9.10 14.02 18.56
N GLN A 339 -8.25 13.41 17.72
CA GLN A 339 -8.49 13.26 16.28
C GLN A 339 -9.77 12.49 15.99
N PHE A 340 -10.01 11.38 16.70
CA PHE A 340 -11.21 10.56 16.51
C PHE A 340 -12.48 11.37 16.83
N ILE A 341 -12.53 12.00 18.01
CA ILE A 341 -13.69 12.77 18.44
C ILE A 341 -13.96 13.95 17.49
N ASN A 342 -12.90 14.63 17.06
CA ASN A 342 -13.02 15.75 16.14
C ASN A 342 -13.62 15.30 14.80
N SER A 343 -13.10 14.23 14.20
CA SER A 343 -13.61 13.68 12.94
C SER A 343 -15.06 13.19 13.07
N LEU A 344 -15.37 12.44 14.13
CA LEU A 344 -16.70 11.88 14.36
C LEU A 344 -17.76 12.98 14.50
N PHE A 345 -17.54 13.95 15.39
CA PHE A 345 -18.54 14.99 15.63
C PHE A 345 -18.68 15.95 14.45
N LYS A 346 -17.61 16.20 13.68
CA LYS A 346 -17.70 16.95 12.43
C LYS A 346 -18.58 16.25 11.40
N ALA A 347 -18.40 14.94 11.21
CA ALA A 347 -19.23 14.16 10.29
C ALA A 347 -20.71 14.18 10.72
N ILE A 348 -21.00 13.94 12.00
CA ILE A 348 -22.36 14.01 12.54
C ILE A 348 -22.97 15.41 12.37
N HIS A 349 -22.18 16.48 12.57
CA HIS A 349 -22.66 17.84 12.40
C HIS A 349 -22.98 18.15 10.94
N GLN A 350 -22.10 17.76 10.03
CA GLN A 350 -22.30 17.95 8.59
C GLN A 350 -23.58 17.23 8.14
N GLU A 351 -23.80 15.99 8.57
CA GLU A 351 -25.04 15.27 8.25
C GLU A 351 -26.29 16.00 8.78
N SER A 352 -26.19 16.61 9.96
CA SER A 352 -27.30 17.41 10.51
C SER A 352 -27.60 18.67 9.68
N ILE A 353 -26.58 19.25 9.05
CA ILE A 353 -26.73 20.41 8.16
C ILE A 353 -27.42 19.96 6.88
N ASN A 354 -26.95 18.87 6.26
CA ASN A 354 -27.53 18.30 5.03
C ASN A 354 -29.04 18.07 5.21
N GLN A 355 -29.46 17.39 6.29
CA GLN A 355 -30.87 17.11 6.58
C GLN A 355 -31.71 18.38 6.79
N GLN A 356 -31.14 19.46 7.33
CA GLN A 356 -31.83 20.75 7.50
C GLN A 356 -31.90 21.51 6.17
N GLU A 357 -30.85 21.47 5.36
CA GLU A 357 -30.81 22.10 4.03
C GLU A 357 -31.83 21.48 3.09
N ASP A 358 -31.99 20.14 3.10
CA ASP A 358 -33.03 19.45 2.34
C ASP A 358 -34.44 19.98 2.67
N ILE A 359 -34.73 20.25 3.93
CA ILE A 359 -36.02 20.82 4.37
C ILE A 359 -36.17 22.29 3.98
N MET A 360 -35.09 23.06 4.04
CA MET A 360 -35.12 24.48 3.68
C MET A 360 -35.28 24.69 2.17
N ASN A 361 -34.76 23.77 1.36
CA ASN A 361 -34.78 23.82 -0.10
C ASN A 361 -35.98 23.08 -0.74
N ALA A 362 -36.64 22.19 0.00
CA ALA A 362 -37.94 21.61 -0.37
C ALA A 362 -39.07 22.64 -0.23
#